data_AF-A0A1E5WGZ6-F1
#
_entry.id   AF-A0A1E5WGZ6-F1
#
_cell.length_a   1.000
_cell.length_b   1.000
_cell.length_c   1.000
_cell.angle_alpha   90.00
_cell.angle_beta   90.00
_cell.angle_gamma   90.00
#
_symmetry.space_group_name_H-M   'P 1'
#
loop_
_entity.id
_entity.type
_entity.pdbx_description
1 polymer ?
#
loop_
_entity_poly.entity_id
_entity_poly.type
_entity_poly.pdbx_seq_one_letter_code
_entity_poly.pdbx_strand_id
1 'polypeptide(L)'
;MALRRAASLLLRSRLRDPVPTPARRTLNPLPAPPRRHFSPRPPPPVSASTAAAAAVADAAEEAFEAARTTNDMLASFSRLEAAVPANDKRLALACLKLGQHLEASGSADPSRVLSLALRCLGILEASPNASTSTSVSASDAVSLAMALHLAGSASFDLSRFHDALSFLARSLRLVTPLIPDRGVALGAGEEPGAFDVRPVAHAVRLQLANVKTALGRREEALADMRACLDLKEAILPPGSRELGAAYRDVAEAHATLLDFKQALPLCQKALELHESTLGKNSMEVAQDRRLLGVIYTGLEQHEQALEQNEISQKVMKSWGAAGPELLHAEIDAANIKIALGKFDEAISVLKNVAKKVDKDSEMRALVFISMAKALANQEKAGDTKRCLEIACDILEKKELAAPDKVAEAYIEVSSLYEMVNEFDKAISLLKRSLGMLERIPQAQHLEGNVAARIGWLLLLTGKVSEAIPYLEDAVERMKDSFGPKHYGVGCVYNNLGAAYMEMDRPQSAAQMFALAKEVMDVSLGPHHSDTIETCQSLANAYNAMGSYALAMEFQKRVVDSWRSHGPDARDELKEAIRLYNQIKTKALAFLSPGGSANALPEPQEQETDSDSAKAVQQ
;
A
#
# COMPACT_ATOMS: atom_id res chain seq x y z
N MET A 1 -13.37 -12.89 -24.66
CA MET A 1 -14.54 -12.54 -23.80
C MET A 1 -14.57 -13.31 -22.45
N ALA A 2 -13.44 -13.52 -21.76
CA ALA A 2 -13.39 -14.37 -20.54
C ALA A 2 -12.82 -13.70 -19.27
N LEU A 3 -12.17 -12.52 -19.39
CA LEU A 3 -11.62 -11.74 -18.27
C LEU A 3 -12.67 -10.91 -17.50
N ARG A 4 -13.94 -11.33 -17.51
CA ARG A 4 -15.06 -10.58 -16.91
C ARG A 4 -15.36 -10.94 -15.45
N ARG A 5 -14.41 -11.59 -14.76
CA ARG A 5 -14.41 -11.90 -13.31
C ARG A 5 -12.97 -11.80 -12.78
N ALA A 6 -12.80 -11.40 -11.52
CA ALA A 6 -11.51 -11.29 -10.80
C ALA A 6 -10.56 -10.13 -11.20
N ALA A 7 -11.01 -8.89 -10.98
CA ALA A 7 -10.17 -7.69 -10.82
C ALA A 7 -10.97 -6.65 -10.01
N SER A 8 -11.21 -6.80 -8.70
CA SER A 8 -10.26 -7.22 -7.63
C SER A 8 -9.00 -6.35 -7.63
N LEU A 9 -8.79 -5.61 -6.53
CA LEU A 9 -7.51 -5.11 -6.04
C LEU A 9 -6.69 -4.05 -6.87
N LEU A 10 -6.88 -2.78 -6.49
CA LEU A 10 -5.83 -1.97 -5.83
C LEU A 10 -4.68 -1.20 -6.60
N LEU A 11 -5.03 -0.11 -7.34
CA LEU A 11 -4.36 1.25 -7.49
C LEU A 11 -2.79 1.50 -7.80
N ARG A 12 -2.37 2.65 -8.45
CA ARG A 12 -1.32 3.68 -8.00
C ARG A 12 0.28 3.28 -8.36
N SER A 13 1.55 3.84 -8.66
CA SER A 13 2.75 4.87 -8.42
C SER A 13 3.72 5.35 -9.60
N ARG A 14 4.55 6.48 -9.69
CA ARG A 14 4.71 7.92 -9.18
C ARG A 14 5.97 8.72 -9.78
N LEU A 15 6.10 10.07 -9.58
CA LEU A 15 7.30 11.04 -9.70
C LEU A 15 7.72 11.70 -11.09
N ARG A 16 8.54 12.79 -11.33
CA ARG A 16 9.43 13.80 -10.58
C ARG A 16 9.98 15.04 -11.43
N ASP A 17 10.38 16.19 -10.79
CA ASP A 17 11.48 17.24 -11.03
C ASP A 17 11.65 18.13 -12.33
N PRO A 18 12.50 19.25 -12.43
CA PRO A 18 13.46 19.91 -11.47
C PRO A 18 13.57 21.50 -11.37
N VAL A 19 14.17 22.02 -10.26
CA VAL A 19 15.19 23.13 -10.05
C VAL A 19 15.12 24.50 -10.81
N PRO A 20 15.12 25.70 -10.14
CA PRO A 20 16.36 26.50 -9.92
C PRO A 20 16.47 27.38 -8.62
N THR A 21 17.62 28.02 -8.43
CA THR A 21 18.03 28.84 -7.24
C THR A 21 17.97 30.37 -7.46
N PRO A 22 18.08 31.18 -6.39
CA PRO A 22 18.78 32.47 -6.53
C PRO A 22 19.70 32.93 -5.37
N ALA A 23 20.75 33.66 -5.77
CA ALA A 23 21.41 34.78 -5.09
C ALA A 23 21.98 34.65 -3.64
N ARG A 24 23.33 34.68 -3.55
CA ARG A 24 24.06 35.22 -2.38
C ARG A 24 23.72 36.69 -2.14
N ARG A 25 23.69 37.13 -0.89
CA ARG A 25 24.03 38.51 -0.49
C ARG A 25 25.21 38.52 0.47
N THR A 26 26.29 39.19 0.07
CA THR A 26 27.47 39.44 0.89
C THR A 26 27.23 40.65 1.80
N LEU A 27 27.52 40.52 3.09
CA LEU A 27 27.67 41.63 4.02
C LEU A 27 29.11 41.65 4.55
N ASN A 28 29.69 42.85 4.64
CA ASN A 28 31.10 43.03 4.97
C ASN A 28 31.38 42.77 6.47
N PRO A 29 32.60 42.33 6.83
CA PRO A 29 32.98 42.08 8.21
C PRO A 29 33.06 43.38 9.02
N LEU A 30 32.52 43.37 10.23
CA LEU A 30 32.76 44.40 11.25
C LEU A 30 34.05 44.08 12.03
N PRO A 31 34.77 45.09 12.53
CA PRO A 31 36.14 44.92 13.03
C PRO A 31 36.22 44.22 14.39
N ALA A 32 37.29 43.45 14.59
CA ALA A 32 37.52 42.72 15.83
C ALA A 32 37.96 43.65 16.99
N PRO A 33 37.36 43.55 18.19
CA PRO A 33 37.88 44.19 19.40
C PRO A 33 39.19 43.50 19.88
N PRO A 34 40.02 44.18 20.68
CA PRO A 34 41.41 43.77 20.91
C PRO A 34 41.55 42.50 21.77
N ARG A 35 42.50 41.64 21.38
CA ARG A 35 42.94 40.48 22.18
C ARG A 35 43.56 40.96 23.50
N ARG A 36 42.84 40.81 24.62
CA ARG A 36 43.46 40.81 25.96
C ARG A 36 43.96 39.41 26.28
N HIS A 37 45.27 39.26 26.46
CA HIS A 37 45.84 38.04 27.01
C HIS A 37 45.40 37.89 28.48
N PHE A 38 44.55 36.90 28.75
CA PHE A 38 44.34 36.38 30.10
C PHE A 38 45.10 35.07 30.23
N SER A 39 46.01 35.00 31.20
CA SER A 39 46.62 33.75 31.63
C SER A 39 45.54 32.81 32.18
N PRO A 40 45.64 31.48 31.99
CA PRO A 40 44.66 30.54 32.51
C PRO A 40 44.64 30.60 34.04
N ARG A 41 43.55 31.11 34.60
CA ARG A 41 43.25 30.99 36.03
C ARG A 41 42.84 29.53 36.29
N PRO A 42 43.37 28.84 37.32
CA PRO A 42 42.92 27.49 37.63
C PRO A 42 41.40 27.50 37.90
N PRO A 43 40.68 26.41 37.57
CA PRO A 43 39.26 26.30 37.87
C PRO A 43 39.03 26.45 39.38
N PRO A 44 37.96 27.12 39.82
CA PRO A 44 37.64 27.19 41.25
C PRO A 44 37.35 25.79 41.79
N PRO A 45 37.67 25.50 43.06
CA PRO A 45 37.34 24.22 43.66
C PRO A 45 35.82 24.01 43.64
N VAL A 46 35.39 22.87 43.09
CA VAL A 46 34.00 22.42 43.09
C VAL A 46 33.54 22.35 44.55
N SER A 47 32.44 23.01 44.89
CA SER A 47 32.01 23.07 46.29
C SER A 47 31.52 21.69 46.76
N ALA A 48 31.70 21.39 48.05
CA ALA A 48 31.30 20.09 48.61
C ALA A 48 29.79 19.80 48.39
N SER A 49 28.97 20.85 48.33
CA SER A 49 27.54 20.75 48.00
C SER A 49 27.29 20.29 46.56
N THR A 50 28.05 20.77 45.57
CA THR A 50 27.87 20.32 44.17
C THR A 50 28.45 18.92 43.93
N ALA A 51 29.50 18.53 44.65
CA ALA A 51 30.00 17.16 44.62
C ALA A 51 29.01 16.15 45.24
N ALA A 52 28.38 16.51 46.36
CA ALA A 52 27.33 15.68 46.98
C ALA A 52 26.09 15.54 46.08
N ALA A 53 25.67 16.62 45.42
CA ALA A 53 24.54 16.58 44.47
C ALA A 53 24.82 15.66 43.26
N ALA A 54 26.06 15.70 42.72
CA ALA A 54 26.47 14.78 41.66
C ALA A 54 26.38 13.32 42.10
N ALA A 55 26.97 12.96 43.26
CA ALA A 55 26.93 11.59 43.77
C ALA A 55 25.49 11.07 44.03
N VAL A 56 24.54 11.94 44.41
CA VAL A 56 23.12 11.58 44.55
C VAL A 56 22.46 11.33 43.20
N ALA A 57 22.81 12.12 42.17
CA ALA A 57 22.33 11.89 40.80
C ALA A 57 22.89 10.58 40.22
N ASP A 58 24.19 10.33 40.39
CA ASP A 58 24.87 9.13 39.89
C ASP A 58 24.29 7.86 40.54
N ALA A 59 24.05 7.88 41.85
CA ALA A 59 23.41 6.76 42.57
C ALA A 59 21.91 6.57 42.20
N ALA A 60 21.20 7.65 41.84
CA ALA A 60 19.82 7.55 41.37
C ALA A 60 19.73 6.99 39.94
N GLU A 61 20.72 7.29 39.09
CA GLU A 61 20.89 6.70 37.76
C GLU A 61 21.25 5.21 37.85
N GLU A 62 22.22 4.82 38.69
CA GLU A 62 22.56 3.42 38.92
C GLU A 62 21.35 2.61 39.44
N ALA A 63 20.58 3.17 40.38
CA ALA A 63 19.36 2.55 40.90
C ALA A 63 18.24 2.41 39.86
N PHE A 64 18.19 3.28 38.84
CA PHE A 64 17.28 3.14 37.70
C PHE A 64 17.82 2.15 36.66
N GLU A 65 19.12 2.13 36.41
CA GLU A 65 19.73 1.17 35.49
C GLU A 65 19.66 -0.27 35.97
N ALA A 66 19.77 -0.49 37.28
CA ALA A 66 19.59 -1.78 37.92
C ALA A 66 18.14 -2.31 37.91
N ALA A 67 17.13 -1.43 37.80
CA ALA A 67 15.72 -1.79 37.91
C ALA A 67 15.24 -2.74 36.79
N ARG A 68 14.41 -3.73 37.16
CA ARG A 68 13.94 -4.79 36.22
C ARG A 68 12.43 -4.95 36.16
N THR A 69 11.67 -4.63 37.21
CA THR A 69 10.20 -4.61 37.15
C THR A 69 9.69 -3.21 36.81
N THR A 70 8.50 -3.11 36.22
CA THR A 70 7.86 -1.82 35.92
C THR A 70 7.69 -0.96 37.17
N ASN A 71 7.40 -1.57 38.32
CA ASN A 71 7.26 -0.85 39.60
C ASN A 71 8.60 -0.29 40.09
N ASP A 72 9.68 -1.07 39.99
CA ASP A 72 11.02 -0.62 40.37
C ASP A 72 11.52 0.50 39.45
N MET A 73 11.28 0.38 38.13
CA MET A 73 11.63 1.42 37.16
C MET A 73 10.86 2.71 37.42
N LEU A 74 9.57 2.64 37.74
CA LEU A 74 8.79 3.82 38.10
C LEU A 74 9.27 4.45 39.43
N ALA A 75 9.54 3.64 40.45
CA ALA A 75 9.99 4.12 41.75
C ALA A 75 11.41 4.70 41.72
N SER A 76 12.30 4.17 40.87
CA SER A 76 13.64 4.71 40.65
C SER A 76 13.64 5.94 39.72
N PHE A 77 12.81 5.95 38.67
CA PHE A 77 12.61 7.11 37.81
C PHE A 77 12.20 8.35 38.61
N SER A 78 11.23 8.24 39.52
CA SER A 78 10.82 9.36 40.39
C SER A 78 11.91 9.81 41.38
N ARG A 79 12.89 8.96 41.73
CA ARG A 79 14.07 9.37 42.52
C ARG A 79 15.07 10.13 41.65
N LEU A 80 15.34 9.64 40.45
CA LEU A 80 16.21 10.31 39.48
C LEU A 80 15.66 11.68 39.09
N GLU A 81 14.36 11.77 38.80
CA GLU A 81 13.63 13.02 38.54
C GLU A 81 13.72 14.05 39.68
N ALA A 82 13.82 13.59 40.94
CA ALA A 82 14.03 14.44 42.10
C ALA A 82 15.51 14.78 42.35
N ALA A 83 16.45 14.06 41.73
CA ALA A 83 17.90 14.20 41.93
C ALA A 83 18.60 15.07 40.86
N VAL A 84 18.05 15.16 39.64
CA VAL A 84 18.68 15.88 38.51
C VAL A 84 17.85 17.07 38.02
N PRO A 85 18.48 18.11 37.43
CA PRO A 85 17.77 19.17 36.72
C PRO A 85 16.87 18.63 35.60
N ALA A 86 15.76 19.32 35.32
CA ALA A 86 14.79 18.91 34.29
C ALA A 86 15.37 18.76 32.87
N ASN A 87 16.55 19.34 32.61
CA ASN A 87 17.27 19.29 31.33
C ASN A 87 18.54 18.39 31.38
N ASP A 88 18.73 17.55 32.40
CA ASP A 88 19.85 16.60 32.46
C ASP A 88 19.64 15.46 31.45
N LYS A 89 20.68 15.13 30.66
CA LYS A 89 20.63 14.06 29.64
C LYS A 89 20.24 12.71 30.23
N ARG A 90 20.58 12.44 31.50
CA ARG A 90 20.25 11.18 32.19
C ARG A 90 18.75 11.00 32.37
N LEU A 91 18.03 12.09 32.65
CA LEU A 91 16.57 12.11 32.70
C LEU A 91 15.96 11.81 31.33
N ALA A 92 16.58 12.28 30.24
CA ALA A 92 16.14 11.97 28.88
C ALA A 92 16.32 10.49 28.54
N LEU A 93 17.49 9.91 28.84
CA LEU A 93 17.75 8.48 28.63
C LEU A 93 16.83 7.60 29.50
N ALA A 94 16.57 8.01 30.74
CA ALA A 94 15.62 7.35 31.61
C ALA A 94 14.17 7.43 31.08
N CYS A 95 13.74 8.57 30.53
CA CYS A 95 12.45 8.69 29.84
C CYS A 95 12.34 7.73 28.64
N LEU A 96 13.40 7.62 27.83
CA LEU A 96 13.45 6.70 26.70
C LEU A 96 13.34 5.24 27.15
N LYS A 97 14.20 4.81 28.08
CA LYS A 97 14.23 3.42 28.57
C LYS A 97 12.94 3.01 29.28
N LEU A 98 12.39 3.89 30.14
CA LEU A 98 11.10 3.66 30.79
C LEU A 98 9.96 3.57 29.77
N GLY A 99 9.95 4.46 28.77
CA GLY A 99 8.94 4.47 27.71
C GLY A 99 8.99 3.20 26.84
N GLN A 100 10.18 2.74 26.46
CA GLN A 100 10.38 1.48 25.73
C GLN A 100 9.98 0.25 26.55
N HIS A 101 10.25 0.24 27.86
CA HIS A 101 9.79 -0.85 28.75
C HIS A 101 8.26 -0.87 28.90
N LEU A 102 7.63 0.30 28.97
CA LEU A 102 6.17 0.45 29.01
C LEU A 102 5.49 0.03 27.70
N GLU A 103 6.08 0.37 26.54
CA GLU A 103 5.67 -0.11 25.22
C GLU A 103 5.79 -1.65 25.13
N ALA A 104 6.97 -2.20 25.48
CA ALA A 104 7.23 -3.64 25.46
C ALA A 104 6.36 -4.45 26.46
N SER A 105 5.82 -3.82 27.51
CA SER A 105 4.89 -4.49 28.44
C SER A 105 3.45 -4.56 27.93
N GLY A 106 3.12 -3.99 26.77
CA GLY A 106 1.83 -4.15 26.06
C GLY A 106 0.59 -3.69 26.84
N SER A 107 0.78 -2.90 27.90
CA SER A 107 -0.23 -2.60 28.93
C SER A 107 -0.17 -1.15 29.43
N ALA A 108 0.70 -0.34 28.86
CA ALA A 108 0.81 1.08 29.17
C ALA A 108 -0.15 1.91 28.32
N ASP A 109 -0.67 3.00 28.90
CA ASP A 109 -1.34 4.07 28.17
C ASP A 109 -0.38 4.70 27.13
N PRO A 110 -0.70 4.67 25.82
CA PRO A 110 0.13 5.30 24.80
C PRO A 110 0.35 6.81 25.01
N SER A 111 -0.58 7.51 25.68
CA SER A 111 -0.41 8.93 26.06
C SER A 111 0.74 9.13 27.04
N ARG A 112 0.95 8.17 27.94
CA ARG A 112 2.10 8.13 28.86
C ARG A 112 3.41 7.83 28.11
N VAL A 113 3.38 6.88 27.18
CA VAL A 113 4.57 6.55 26.36
C VAL A 113 4.97 7.76 25.50
N LEU A 114 4.00 8.40 24.85
CA LEU A 114 4.21 9.61 24.05
C LEU A 114 4.74 10.78 24.90
N SER A 115 4.22 11.02 26.12
CA SER A 115 4.72 12.11 26.96
C SER A 115 6.15 11.87 27.47
N LEU A 116 6.53 10.63 27.77
CA LEU A 116 7.93 10.27 28.05
C LEU A 116 8.84 10.48 26.82
N ALA A 117 8.39 10.07 25.63
CA ALA A 117 9.14 10.26 24.39
C ALA A 117 9.34 11.76 24.06
N LEU A 118 8.27 12.56 24.11
CA LEU A 118 8.33 14.01 23.88
C LEU A 118 9.23 14.73 24.90
N ARG A 119 9.23 14.30 26.16
CA ARG A 119 10.14 14.82 27.20
C ARG A 119 11.60 14.49 26.90
N CYS A 120 11.89 13.26 26.46
CA CYS A 120 13.22 12.86 26.01
C CYS A 120 13.69 13.74 24.83
N LEU A 121 12.85 13.92 23.80
CA LEU A 121 13.13 14.78 22.65
C LEU A 121 13.46 16.22 23.07
N GLY A 122 12.61 16.83 23.91
CA GLY A 122 12.81 18.21 24.37
C GLY A 122 14.13 18.43 25.11
N ILE A 123 14.59 17.46 25.91
CA ILE A 123 15.87 17.53 26.62
C ILE A 123 17.05 17.33 25.66
N LEU A 124 16.99 16.32 24.78
CA LEU A 124 18.07 16.04 23.82
C LEU A 124 18.26 17.20 22.81
N GLU A 125 17.17 17.82 22.36
CA GLU A 125 17.19 18.95 21.41
C GLU A 125 17.63 20.27 22.04
N ALA A 126 17.38 20.47 23.34
CA ALA A 126 17.84 21.66 24.08
C ALA A 126 19.33 21.64 24.44
N SER A 127 20.05 20.54 24.17
CA SER A 127 21.48 20.40 24.46
C SER A 127 22.33 21.38 23.62
N PRO A 128 23.25 22.16 24.21
CA PRO A 128 23.93 23.26 23.52
C PRO A 128 24.81 22.84 22.33
N ASN A 129 25.19 21.55 22.25
CA ASN A 129 25.94 21.02 21.11
C ASN A 129 25.12 20.94 19.82
N ALA A 130 23.78 20.93 19.90
CA ALA A 130 22.88 20.78 18.76
C ALA A 130 22.85 21.98 17.81
N SER A 131 23.27 23.18 18.28
CA SER A 131 23.18 24.43 17.53
C SER A 131 24.54 25.00 17.07
N THR A 132 25.66 24.44 17.53
CA THR A 132 27.00 25.05 17.36
C THR A 132 28.13 24.09 16.93
N SER A 133 27.82 22.90 16.42
CA SER A 133 28.83 22.08 15.71
C SER A 133 28.23 21.21 14.60
N THR A 134 29.03 20.88 13.58
CA THR A 134 28.66 19.99 12.46
C THR A 134 28.76 18.50 12.81
N SER A 135 28.65 18.14 14.08
CA SER A 135 28.77 16.75 14.57
C SER A 135 27.97 16.53 15.85
N VAL A 136 26.67 16.25 15.71
CA VAL A 136 25.94 15.47 16.72
C VAL A 136 26.66 14.11 16.82
N SER A 137 26.96 13.62 18.04
CA SER A 137 27.64 12.33 18.15
C SER A 137 26.73 11.20 17.64
N ALA A 138 27.30 10.12 17.11
CA ALA A 138 26.50 8.98 16.64
C ALA A 138 25.59 8.42 17.76
N SER A 139 26.07 8.41 19.01
CA SER A 139 25.29 8.03 20.19
C SER A 139 24.09 8.97 20.45
N ASP A 140 24.28 10.28 20.37
CA ASP A 140 23.20 11.26 20.53
C ASP A 140 22.18 11.15 19.40
N ALA A 141 22.63 10.97 18.15
CA ALA A 141 21.77 10.79 16.98
C ALA A 141 20.92 9.51 17.09
N VAL A 142 21.50 8.41 17.59
CA VAL A 142 20.78 7.16 17.86
C VAL A 142 19.76 7.32 18.98
N SER A 143 20.12 7.98 20.09
CA SER A 143 19.19 8.24 21.20
C SER A 143 18.00 9.11 20.76
N LEU A 144 18.27 10.16 19.97
CA LEU A 144 17.25 11.03 19.40
C LEU A 144 16.36 10.27 18.39
N ALA A 145 16.94 9.38 17.57
CA ALA A 145 16.19 8.53 16.66
C ALA A 145 15.29 7.50 17.39
N MET A 146 15.77 6.90 18.48
CA MET A 146 14.99 5.98 19.32
C MET A 146 13.85 6.70 20.05
N ALA A 147 14.06 7.93 20.52
CA ALA A 147 13.00 8.76 21.09
C ALA A 147 11.96 9.19 20.03
N LEU A 148 12.39 9.49 18.80
CA LEU A 148 11.48 9.75 17.67
C LEU A 148 10.73 8.49 17.23
N HIS A 149 11.35 7.30 17.30
CA HIS A 149 10.66 6.03 17.08
C HIS A 149 9.54 5.84 18.11
N LEU A 150 9.86 5.98 19.39
CA LEU A 150 8.90 5.81 20.49
C LEU A 150 7.75 6.82 20.42
N ALA A 151 8.04 8.10 20.12
CA ALA A 151 7.01 9.11 19.88
C ALA A 151 6.14 8.77 18.66
N GLY A 152 6.74 8.20 17.61
CA GLY A 152 6.04 7.75 16.41
C GLY A 152 5.11 6.57 16.65
N SER A 153 5.61 5.54 17.33
CA SER A 153 4.90 4.32 17.72
C SER A 153 3.71 4.64 18.64
N ALA A 154 3.94 5.37 19.73
CA ALA A 154 2.86 5.81 20.61
C ALA A 154 1.85 6.76 19.92
N SER A 155 2.26 7.51 18.89
CA SER A 155 1.34 8.29 18.07
C SER A 155 0.51 7.41 17.11
N PHE A 156 1.04 6.30 16.63
CA PHE A 156 0.31 5.31 15.83
C PHE A 156 -0.77 4.61 16.67
N ASP A 157 -0.45 4.20 17.90
CA ASP A 157 -1.43 3.60 18.82
C ASP A 157 -2.58 4.56 19.18
N LEU A 158 -2.27 5.86 19.31
CA LEU A 158 -3.27 6.93 19.47
C LEU A 158 -4.03 7.27 18.17
N SER A 159 -3.82 6.53 17.08
CA SER A 159 -4.36 6.79 15.73
C SER A 159 -3.98 8.17 15.14
N ARG A 160 -2.95 8.82 15.67
CA ARG A 160 -2.40 10.11 15.21
C ARG A 160 -1.41 9.90 14.07
N PHE A 161 -1.87 9.27 12.98
CA PHE A 161 -1.00 8.77 11.92
C PHE A 161 -0.12 9.82 11.23
N HIS A 162 -0.58 11.08 11.13
CA HIS A 162 0.24 12.18 10.59
C HIS A 162 1.40 12.58 11.52
N ASP A 163 1.18 12.61 12.84
CA ASP A 163 2.22 12.86 13.83
C ASP A 163 3.22 11.69 13.84
N ALA A 164 2.70 10.46 13.83
CA ALA A 164 3.49 9.24 13.75
C ALA A 164 4.43 9.24 12.53
N LEU A 165 3.89 9.56 11.34
CA LEU A 165 4.66 9.69 10.11
C LEU A 165 5.74 10.79 10.21
N SER A 166 5.42 11.92 10.85
CA SER A 166 6.36 13.04 11.04
C SER A 166 7.56 12.64 11.92
N PHE A 167 7.30 12.04 13.08
CA PHE A 167 8.35 11.57 13.99
C PHE A 167 9.20 10.47 13.35
N LEU A 168 8.58 9.45 12.75
CA LEU A 168 9.30 8.33 12.15
C LEU A 168 10.11 8.74 10.91
N ALA A 169 9.57 9.60 10.05
CA ALA A 169 10.31 10.13 8.90
C ALA A 169 11.51 10.98 9.36
N ARG A 170 11.41 11.67 10.51
CA ARG A 170 12.56 12.37 11.12
C ARG A 170 13.57 11.39 11.71
N SER A 171 13.12 10.33 12.38
CA SER A 171 13.98 9.26 12.90
C SER A 171 14.80 8.60 11.79
N LEU A 172 14.14 8.23 10.68
CA LEU A 172 14.79 7.61 9.53
C LEU A 172 15.87 8.51 8.90
N ARG A 173 15.66 9.83 8.88
CA ARG A 173 16.69 10.79 8.40
C ARG A 173 17.93 10.87 9.29
N LEU A 174 17.80 10.63 10.60
CA LEU A 174 18.94 10.57 11.52
C LEU A 174 19.70 9.23 11.41
N VAL A 175 18.98 8.12 11.22
CA VAL A 175 19.56 6.78 11.19
C VAL A 175 20.18 6.44 9.83
N THR A 176 19.57 6.84 8.71
CA THR A 176 20.03 6.42 7.37
C THR A 176 21.52 6.70 7.10
N PRO A 177 22.10 7.86 7.47
CA PRO A 177 23.54 8.13 7.30
C PRO A 177 24.48 7.32 8.21
N LEU A 178 23.93 6.58 9.19
CA LEU A 178 24.68 5.77 10.15
C LEU A 178 24.64 4.27 9.81
N ILE A 179 23.90 3.86 8.77
CA ILE A 179 23.82 2.46 8.32
C ILE A 179 25.09 2.14 7.51
N PRO A 180 25.88 1.10 7.86
CA PRO A 180 27.05 0.70 7.08
C PRO A 180 26.68 0.26 5.65
N ASP A 181 27.57 0.54 4.69
CA ASP A 181 27.40 0.13 3.29
C ASP A 181 27.30 -1.40 3.13
N ARG A 182 26.49 -1.84 2.15
CA ARG A 182 26.31 -3.27 1.83
C ARG A 182 27.66 -3.92 1.45
N GLY A 183 28.24 -4.67 2.38
CA GLY A 183 29.46 -5.44 2.17
C GLY A 183 30.46 -5.37 3.33
N VAL A 184 30.34 -4.39 4.24
CA VAL A 184 31.17 -4.35 5.45
C VAL A 184 30.66 -5.39 6.45
N ALA A 185 31.33 -6.53 6.52
CA ALA A 185 31.12 -7.49 7.60
C ALA A 185 31.72 -6.95 8.91
N LEU A 186 30.95 -7.04 10.01
CA LEU A 186 31.44 -6.75 11.36
C LEU A 186 32.65 -7.63 11.68
N GLY A 187 33.83 -7.01 11.82
CA GLY A 187 35.08 -7.72 12.12
C GLY A 187 36.37 -7.11 11.55
N ALA A 188 36.29 -6.09 10.69
CA ALA A 188 37.46 -5.52 10.00
C ALA A 188 37.58 -3.99 10.10
N GLY A 189 37.74 -3.45 11.33
CA GLY A 189 38.27 -2.10 11.54
C GLY A 189 37.47 -1.15 12.45
N GLU A 190 36.28 -1.53 12.91
CA GLU A 190 35.51 -0.73 13.88
C GLU A 190 36.02 -0.93 15.32
N GLU A 191 35.84 0.08 16.19
CA GLU A 191 36.23 -0.03 17.59
C GLU A 191 35.32 -1.01 18.36
N PRO A 192 35.89 -1.82 19.29
CA PRO A 192 35.14 -2.83 20.04
C PRO A 192 34.15 -2.16 21.02
N GLY A 193 32.91 -1.97 20.55
CA GLY A 193 31.85 -1.28 21.28
C GLY A 193 30.89 -0.46 20.41
N ALA A 194 31.12 -0.38 19.09
CA ALA A 194 30.20 0.29 18.17
C ALA A 194 28.77 -0.28 18.25
N PHE A 195 27.77 0.60 18.38
CA PHE A 195 26.35 0.23 18.41
C PHE A 195 25.83 0.02 16.99
N ASP A 196 25.44 -1.21 16.64
CA ASP A 196 24.78 -1.50 15.37
C ASP A 196 23.42 -0.80 15.28
N VAL A 197 23.30 0.15 14.36
CA VAL A 197 22.07 0.94 14.18
C VAL A 197 21.02 0.23 13.31
N ARG A 198 21.37 -0.86 12.63
CA ARG A 198 20.49 -1.56 11.67
C ARG A 198 19.19 -2.09 12.32
N PRO A 199 19.18 -2.60 13.58
CA PRO A 199 17.95 -2.91 14.30
C PRO A 199 17.04 -1.69 14.55
N VAL A 200 17.61 -0.51 14.83
CA VAL A 200 16.85 0.73 15.00
C VAL A 200 16.28 1.20 13.65
N ALA A 201 17.08 1.11 12.57
CA ALA A 201 16.61 1.37 11.22
C ALA A 201 15.43 0.47 10.82
N HIS A 202 15.50 -0.83 11.18
CA HIS A 202 14.44 -1.79 10.94
C HIS A 202 13.16 -1.44 11.70
N ALA A 203 13.26 -1.14 13.00
CA ALA A 203 12.10 -0.76 13.82
C ALA A 203 11.38 0.49 13.26
N VAL A 204 12.16 1.52 12.91
CA VAL A 204 11.63 2.76 12.29
C VAL A 204 10.95 2.49 10.95
N ARG A 205 11.53 1.65 10.09
CA ARG A 205 10.91 1.29 8.80
C ARG A 205 9.67 0.41 8.95
N LEU A 206 9.66 -0.52 9.91
CA LEU A 206 8.50 -1.35 10.20
C LEU A 206 7.32 -0.49 10.68
N GLN A 207 7.56 0.45 11.60
CA GLN A 207 6.51 1.38 12.03
C GLN A 207 6.11 2.38 10.92
N LEU A 208 7.02 2.78 10.02
CA LEU A 208 6.64 3.53 8.82
C LEU A 208 5.71 2.72 7.90
N ALA A 209 6.00 1.42 7.69
CA ALA A 209 5.14 0.55 6.92
C ALA A 209 3.76 0.37 7.59
N ASN A 210 3.69 0.24 8.91
CA ASN A 210 2.44 0.17 9.68
C ASN A 210 1.63 1.47 9.55
N VAL A 211 2.23 2.63 9.83
CA VAL A 211 1.59 3.95 9.71
C VAL A 211 1.11 4.21 8.28
N LYS A 212 1.94 3.91 7.29
CA LYS A 212 1.55 4.04 5.89
C LYS A 212 0.40 3.11 5.55
N THR A 213 0.43 1.85 5.96
CA THR A 213 -0.67 0.89 5.74
C THR A 213 -1.98 1.36 6.38
N ALA A 214 -1.93 1.97 7.58
CA ALA A 214 -3.07 2.57 8.27
C ALA A 214 -3.53 3.93 7.68
N LEU A 215 -2.75 4.53 6.78
CA LEU A 215 -3.14 5.62 5.88
C LEU A 215 -3.46 5.10 4.47
N GLY A 216 -3.67 3.78 4.32
CA GLY A 216 -3.82 3.09 3.06
C GLY A 216 -2.59 3.10 2.14
N ARG A 217 -1.49 3.80 2.47
CA ARG A 217 -0.30 4.06 1.65
C ARG A 217 0.62 2.84 1.39
N ARG A 218 0.07 1.73 0.89
CA ARG A 218 0.78 0.43 0.84
C ARG A 218 1.90 0.26 -0.17
N GLU A 219 2.04 0.99 -1.28
CA GLU A 219 3.28 0.89 -2.09
C GLU A 219 4.44 1.58 -1.35
N GLU A 220 4.17 2.72 -0.73
CA GLU A 220 5.12 3.34 0.16
C GLU A 220 5.42 2.49 1.41
N ALA A 221 4.47 1.67 1.87
CA ALA A 221 4.67 0.72 2.96
C ALA A 221 5.51 -0.49 2.48
N LEU A 222 5.19 -1.07 1.32
CA LEU A 222 5.95 -2.13 0.67
C LEU A 222 7.41 -1.71 0.43
N ALA A 223 7.66 -0.46 0.07
CA ALA A 223 9.01 0.09 -0.05
C ALA A 223 9.78 0.05 1.27
N ASP A 224 9.12 0.31 2.40
CA ASP A 224 9.73 0.15 3.74
C ASP A 224 9.80 -1.32 4.18
N MET A 225 8.82 -2.17 3.87
CA MET A 225 8.86 -3.61 4.16
C MET A 225 9.99 -4.33 3.42
N ARG A 226 10.22 -3.98 2.14
CA ARG A 226 11.39 -4.41 1.36
C ARG A 226 12.70 -3.99 2.05
N ALA A 227 12.78 -2.76 2.53
CA ALA A 227 13.96 -2.28 3.26
C ALA A 227 14.09 -2.88 4.67
N CYS A 228 13.00 -3.32 5.31
CA CYS A 228 13.06 -4.15 6.52
C CYS A 228 13.61 -5.54 6.23
N LEU A 229 13.23 -6.15 5.11
CA LEU A 229 13.76 -7.44 4.66
C LEU A 229 15.27 -7.34 4.34
N ASP A 230 15.70 -6.30 3.61
CA ASP A 230 17.12 -6.00 3.38
C ASP A 230 17.92 -5.90 4.70
N LEU A 231 17.36 -5.22 5.70
CA LEU A 231 18.00 -5.08 7.02
C LEU A 231 18.01 -6.41 7.79
N LYS A 232 16.95 -7.22 7.71
CA LYS A 232 16.91 -8.57 8.29
C LYS A 232 17.95 -9.49 7.65
N GLU A 233 18.12 -9.48 6.33
CA GLU A 233 19.20 -10.23 5.65
C GLU A 233 20.61 -9.79 6.06
N ALA A 234 20.79 -8.53 6.48
CA ALA A 234 22.07 -8.01 6.94
C ALA A 234 22.37 -8.26 8.45
N ILE A 235 21.36 -8.58 9.25
CA ILE A 235 21.46 -8.76 10.71
C ILE A 235 21.35 -10.24 11.12
N LEU A 236 20.44 -11.00 10.50
CA LEU A 236 20.08 -12.35 10.92
C LEU A 236 20.99 -13.42 10.27
N PRO A 237 21.19 -14.57 10.93
CA PRO A 237 21.86 -15.71 10.30
C PRO A 237 21.14 -16.18 9.03
N PRO A 238 21.87 -16.57 7.97
CA PRO A 238 21.25 -17.17 6.79
C PRO A 238 20.51 -18.45 7.20
N GLY A 239 19.25 -18.60 6.76
CA GLY A 239 18.41 -19.72 7.16
C GLY A 239 17.58 -19.50 8.44
N SER A 240 17.50 -18.28 9.01
CA SER A 240 16.66 -18.05 10.21
C SER A 240 15.15 -18.11 9.91
N ARG A 241 14.36 -18.57 10.89
CA ARG A 241 12.88 -18.58 10.88
C ARG A 241 12.30 -17.17 10.74
N GLU A 242 12.90 -16.20 11.40
CA GLU A 242 12.49 -14.79 11.43
C GLU A 242 12.73 -14.09 10.08
N LEU A 243 13.66 -14.62 9.28
CA LEU A 243 13.89 -14.25 7.89
C LEU A 243 12.89 -14.93 6.95
N GLY A 244 12.52 -16.20 7.19
CA GLY A 244 11.43 -16.88 6.50
C GLY A 244 10.10 -16.13 6.62
N ALA A 245 9.75 -15.73 7.86
CA ALA A 245 8.60 -14.88 8.13
C ALA A 245 8.68 -13.55 7.36
N ALA A 246 9.83 -12.86 7.38
CA ALA A 246 10.02 -11.61 6.63
C ALA A 246 9.82 -11.76 5.12
N TYR A 247 10.25 -12.89 4.55
CA TYR A 247 10.01 -13.20 3.14
C TYR A 247 8.53 -13.38 2.83
N ARG A 248 7.76 -14.01 3.73
CA ARG A 248 6.30 -14.07 3.64
C ARG A 248 5.67 -12.69 3.76
N ASP A 249 6.06 -11.88 4.76
CA ASP A 249 5.46 -10.56 5.02
C ASP A 249 5.54 -9.66 3.76
N VAL A 250 6.68 -9.66 3.06
CA VAL A 250 6.86 -8.89 1.81
C VAL A 250 6.15 -9.56 0.62
N ALA A 251 6.05 -10.89 0.58
CA ALA A 251 5.27 -11.59 -0.44
C ALA A 251 3.76 -11.33 -0.32
N GLU A 252 3.24 -11.29 0.91
CA GLU A 252 1.84 -10.95 1.21
C GLU A 252 1.55 -9.50 0.85
N ALA A 253 2.44 -8.57 1.21
CA ALA A 253 2.34 -7.17 0.78
C ALA A 253 2.26 -7.05 -0.76
N HIS A 254 3.11 -7.77 -1.51
CA HIS A 254 3.00 -7.84 -2.97
C HIS A 254 1.68 -8.45 -3.46
N ALA A 255 1.20 -9.53 -2.84
CA ALA A 255 -0.09 -10.12 -3.19
C ALA A 255 -1.27 -9.17 -2.96
N THR A 256 -1.22 -8.29 -1.94
CA THR A 256 -2.24 -7.24 -1.75
C THR A 256 -2.21 -6.14 -2.82
N LEU A 257 -1.13 -6.01 -3.58
CA LEU A 257 -0.98 -5.06 -4.70
C LEU A 257 -1.12 -5.75 -6.08
N LEU A 258 -1.59 -7.01 -6.13
CA LEU A 258 -1.60 -7.87 -7.32
C LEU A 258 -0.25 -8.09 -8.01
N ASP A 259 0.86 -7.75 -7.35
CA ASP A 259 2.22 -7.96 -7.83
C ASP A 259 2.63 -9.46 -7.71
N PHE A 260 1.76 -10.39 -8.12
CA PHE A 260 1.95 -11.83 -7.96
C PHE A 260 3.26 -12.36 -8.56
N LYS A 261 3.73 -11.72 -9.65
CA LYS A 261 5.02 -12.00 -10.30
C LYS A 261 6.22 -11.71 -9.37
N GLN A 262 6.09 -10.74 -8.45
CA GLN A 262 7.07 -10.44 -7.40
C GLN A 262 6.80 -11.25 -6.13
N ALA A 263 5.53 -11.48 -5.77
CA ALA A 263 5.13 -12.25 -4.59
C ALA A 263 5.62 -13.71 -4.66
N LEU A 264 5.54 -14.33 -5.83
CA LEU A 264 5.86 -15.76 -6.03
C LEU A 264 7.28 -16.15 -5.57
N PRO A 265 8.38 -15.55 -6.07
CA PRO A 265 9.73 -15.92 -5.64
C PRO A 265 10.00 -15.61 -4.16
N LEU A 266 9.37 -14.57 -3.61
CA LEU A 266 9.48 -14.22 -2.19
C LEU A 266 8.80 -15.27 -1.30
N CYS A 267 7.60 -15.70 -1.67
CA CYS A 267 6.86 -16.74 -0.94
C CYS A 267 7.50 -18.13 -1.10
N GLN A 268 8.12 -18.42 -2.25
CA GLN A 268 8.93 -19.62 -2.45
C GLN A 268 10.17 -19.64 -1.54
N LYS A 269 10.87 -18.50 -1.39
CA LYS A 269 12.01 -18.39 -0.44
C LYS A 269 11.56 -18.45 1.03
N ALA A 270 10.40 -17.90 1.38
CA ALA A 270 9.81 -18.07 2.72
C ALA A 270 9.59 -19.56 3.05
N LEU A 271 8.94 -20.28 2.12
CA LEU A 271 8.67 -21.70 2.23
C LEU A 271 9.94 -22.55 2.33
N GLU A 272 10.98 -22.24 1.56
CA GLU A 272 12.29 -22.91 1.62
C GLU A 272 12.94 -22.73 2.99
N LEU A 273 12.92 -21.52 3.54
CA LEU A 273 13.44 -21.19 4.86
C LEU A 273 12.67 -21.90 5.99
N HIS A 274 11.33 -21.96 5.91
CA HIS A 274 10.52 -22.67 6.90
C HIS A 274 10.57 -24.20 6.76
N GLU A 275 10.61 -24.77 5.55
CA GLU A 275 10.77 -26.23 5.37
C GLU A 275 12.16 -26.72 5.82
N SER A 276 13.21 -25.92 5.64
CA SER A 276 14.57 -26.28 6.08
C SER A 276 14.79 -26.14 7.59
N THR A 277 14.07 -25.23 8.27
CA THR A 277 14.20 -25.02 9.73
C THR A 277 13.21 -25.79 10.58
N LEU A 278 11.95 -25.89 10.14
CA LEU A 278 10.83 -26.45 10.91
C LEU A 278 10.30 -27.76 10.33
N GLY A 279 10.75 -28.15 9.13
CA GLY A 279 10.21 -29.28 8.40
C GLY A 279 8.83 -29.01 7.80
N LYS A 280 8.39 -29.94 6.93
CA LYS A 280 7.19 -29.78 6.09
C LYS A 280 5.85 -29.82 6.83
N ASN A 281 5.87 -30.11 8.13
CA ASN A 281 4.67 -30.24 8.95
C ASN A 281 4.70 -29.22 10.11
N SER A 282 4.71 -27.95 9.75
CA SER A 282 4.71 -26.79 10.65
C SER A 282 3.62 -25.80 10.21
N MET A 283 3.09 -24.99 11.15
CA MET A 283 2.02 -24.03 10.84
C MET A 283 2.52 -22.89 9.93
N GLU A 284 3.80 -22.57 10.01
CA GLU A 284 4.49 -21.61 9.16
C GLU A 284 4.51 -22.10 7.69
N VAL A 285 4.89 -23.36 7.45
CA VAL A 285 4.81 -23.97 6.11
C VAL A 285 3.36 -24.05 5.61
N ALA A 286 2.38 -24.29 6.48
CA ALA A 286 0.97 -24.23 6.07
C ALA A 286 0.55 -22.81 5.64
N GLN A 287 0.92 -21.77 6.39
CA GLN A 287 0.68 -20.38 6.03
C GLN A 287 1.31 -20.01 4.69
N ASP A 288 2.57 -20.39 4.44
CA ASP A 288 3.25 -20.14 3.17
C ASP A 288 2.59 -20.88 2.01
N ARG A 289 2.20 -22.14 2.19
CA ARG A 289 1.48 -22.94 1.19
C ARG A 289 0.09 -22.33 0.90
N ARG A 290 -0.60 -21.75 1.89
CA ARG A 290 -1.86 -21.01 1.65
C ARG A 290 -1.61 -19.73 0.84
N LEU A 291 -0.56 -18.98 1.15
CA LEU A 291 -0.20 -17.77 0.39
C LEU A 291 0.21 -18.10 -1.06
N LEU A 292 0.97 -19.18 -1.29
CA LEU A 292 1.20 -19.69 -2.65
C LEU A 292 -0.11 -20.06 -3.36
N GLY A 293 -1.10 -20.61 -2.64
CA GLY A 293 -2.44 -20.83 -3.16
C GLY A 293 -3.10 -19.55 -3.68
N VAL A 294 -3.00 -18.45 -2.93
CA VAL A 294 -3.50 -17.13 -3.36
C VAL A 294 -2.71 -16.60 -4.56
N ILE A 295 -1.38 -16.65 -4.51
CA ILE A 295 -0.50 -16.14 -5.58
C ILE A 295 -0.72 -16.92 -6.89
N TYR A 296 -0.77 -18.25 -6.86
CA TYR A 296 -1.08 -19.05 -8.05
C TYR A 296 -2.51 -18.85 -8.56
N THR A 297 -3.48 -18.53 -7.69
CA THR A 297 -4.83 -18.13 -8.13
C THR A 297 -4.77 -16.83 -8.93
N GLY A 298 -3.97 -15.86 -8.47
CA GLY A 298 -3.73 -14.58 -9.13
C GLY A 298 -2.87 -14.64 -10.40
N LEU A 299 -2.11 -15.72 -10.60
CA LEU A 299 -1.38 -16.04 -11.83
C LEU A 299 -2.18 -16.95 -12.78
N GLU A 300 -3.49 -17.14 -12.53
CA GLU A 300 -4.39 -18.05 -13.26
C GLU A 300 -3.97 -19.54 -13.25
N GLN A 301 -2.97 -19.90 -12.45
CA GLN A 301 -2.41 -21.25 -12.28
C GLN A 301 -3.24 -22.06 -11.28
N HIS A 302 -4.56 -22.14 -11.54
CA HIS A 302 -5.56 -22.63 -10.58
C HIS A 302 -5.38 -24.09 -10.13
N GLU A 303 -4.75 -24.96 -10.93
CA GLU A 303 -4.45 -26.34 -10.49
C GLU A 303 -3.33 -26.37 -9.44
N GLN A 304 -2.26 -25.59 -9.64
CA GLN A 304 -1.18 -25.44 -8.66
C GLN A 304 -1.71 -24.76 -7.40
N ALA A 305 -2.56 -23.74 -7.55
CA ALA A 305 -3.22 -23.08 -6.42
C ALA A 305 -3.99 -24.07 -5.53
N LEU A 306 -4.75 -24.98 -6.14
CA LEU A 306 -5.50 -26.01 -5.41
C LEU A 306 -4.57 -27.00 -4.70
N GLU A 307 -3.50 -27.45 -5.36
CA GLU A 307 -2.50 -28.33 -4.76
C GLU A 307 -1.87 -27.70 -3.50
N GLN A 308 -1.42 -26.44 -3.58
CA GLN A 308 -0.80 -25.77 -2.44
C GLN A 308 -1.78 -25.57 -1.28
N ASN A 309 -3.02 -25.20 -1.58
CA ASN A 309 -4.07 -25.08 -0.57
C ASN A 309 -4.38 -26.45 0.08
N GLU A 310 -4.49 -27.53 -0.69
CA GLU A 310 -4.71 -28.86 -0.13
C GLU A 310 -3.55 -29.34 0.73
N ILE A 311 -2.29 -29.00 0.39
CA ILE A 311 -1.12 -29.28 1.24
C ILE A 311 -1.23 -28.50 2.56
N SER A 312 -1.55 -27.19 2.51
CA SER A 312 -1.82 -26.38 3.71
C SER A 312 -2.89 -27.02 4.60
N GLN A 313 -4.03 -27.42 4.03
CA GLN A 313 -5.10 -28.08 4.78
C GLN A 313 -4.66 -29.41 5.41
N LYS A 314 -3.84 -30.21 4.72
CA LYS A 314 -3.32 -31.49 5.23
C LYS A 314 -2.42 -31.27 6.47
N VAL A 315 -1.57 -30.23 6.44
CA VAL A 315 -0.72 -29.85 7.60
C VAL A 315 -1.57 -29.28 8.75
N MET A 316 -2.50 -28.35 8.47
CA MET A 316 -3.42 -27.82 9.49
C MET A 316 -4.22 -28.95 10.18
N LYS A 317 -4.74 -29.90 9.39
CA LYS A 317 -5.50 -31.06 9.89
C LYS A 317 -4.62 -32.02 10.71
N SER A 318 -3.32 -32.17 10.40
CA SER A 318 -2.39 -33.01 11.19
C SER A 318 -2.06 -32.40 12.56
N TRP A 319 -2.00 -31.06 12.64
CA TRP A 319 -1.84 -30.29 13.89
C TRP A 319 -3.14 -30.16 14.72
N GLY A 320 -4.23 -30.81 14.30
CA GLY A 320 -5.52 -30.76 15.00
C GLY A 320 -6.25 -29.42 14.86
N ALA A 321 -5.85 -28.55 13.92
CA ALA A 321 -6.47 -27.24 13.72
C ALA A 321 -7.89 -27.39 13.15
N ALA A 322 -8.90 -27.38 14.02
CA ALA A 322 -10.32 -27.34 13.68
C ALA A 322 -10.90 -25.90 13.64
N GLY A 323 -10.03 -24.88 13.78
CA GLY A 323 -10.42 -23.48 13.93
C GLY A 323 -10.67 -22.71 12.62
N PRO A 324 -10.90 -21.38 12.71
CA PRO A 324 -11.28 -20.54 11.58
C PRO A 324 -10.31 -20.57 10.39
N GLU A 325 -8.99 -20.68 10.63
CA GLU A 325 -7.97 -20.75 9.58
C GLU A 325 -8.21 -21.89 8.59
N LEU A 326 -8.55 -23.09 9.10
CA LEU A 326 -8.86 -24.23 8.24
C LEU A 326 -10.16 -24.02 7.45
N LEU A 327 -11.14 -23.34 8.05
CA LEU A 327 -12.41 -23.05 7.37
C LEU A 327 -12.23 -21.99 6.28
N HIS A 328 -11.37 -21.00 6.48
CA HIS A 328 -10.91 -20.11 5.42
C HIS A 328 -10.19 -20.90 4.32
N ALA A 329 -9.25 -21.80 4.65
CA ALA A 329 -8.60 -22.63 3.64
C ALA A 329 -9.58 -23.54 2.87
N GLU A 330 -10.65 -24.05 3.49
CA GLU A 330 -11.73 -24.79 2.83
C GLU A 330 -12.58 -23.89 1.90
N ILE A 331 -12.79 -22.60 2.25
CA ILE A 331 -13.44 -21.60 1.38
C ILE A 331 -12.53 -21.19 0.21
N ASP A 332 -11.23 -21.00 0.47
CA ASP A 332 -10.21 -20.71 -0.54
C ASP A 332 -10.17 -21.83 -1.60
N ALA A 333 -10.11 -23.10 -1.17
CA ALA A 333 -10.20 -24.26 -2.06
C ALA A 333 -11.49 -24.30 -2.88
N ALA A 334 -12.63 -23.93 -2.28
CA ALA A 334 -13.89 -23.84 -3.01
C ALA A 334 -13.86 -22.72 -4.07
N ASN A 335 -13.27 -21.56 -3.77
CA ASN A 335 -13.08 -20.47 -4.73
C ASN A 335 -12.15 -20.86 -5.89
N ILE A 336 -11.06 -21.59 -5.61
CA ILE A 336 -10.19 -22.15 -6.65
C ILE A 336 -10.94 -23.19 -7.50
N LYS A 337 -11.76 -24.05 -6.89
CA LYS A 337 -12.62 -24.99 -7.63
C LYS A 337 -13.67 -24.28 -8.49
N ILE A 338 -14.17 -23.12 -8.10
CA ILE A 338 -15.03 -22.28 -8.96
C ILE A 338 -14.25 -21.78 -10.19
N ALA A 339 -13.01 -21.33 -10.02
CA ALA A 339 -12.17 -20.92 -11.15
C ALA A 339 -11.85 -22.09 -12.12
N LEU A 340 -11.66 -23.31 -11.58
CA LEU A 340 -11.50 -24.55 -12.35
C LEU A 340 -12.82 -25.10 -12.97
N GLY A 341 -13.94 -24.39 -12.88
CA GLY A 341 -15.25 -24.85 -13.37
C GLY A 341 -15.90 -25.98 -12.56
N LYS A 342 -15.28 -26.42 -11.45
CA LYS A 342 -15.71 -27.52 -10.58
C LYS A 342 -16.78 -27.06 -9.58
N PHE A 343 -17.84 -26.43 -10.11
CA PHE A 343 -18.84 -25.70 -9.32
C PHE A 343 -19.57 -26.55 -8.29
N ASP A 344 -19.97 -27.78 -8.63
CA ASP A 344 -20.72 -28.64 -7.71
C ASP A 344 -19.84 -29.21 -6.58
N GLU A 345 -18.54 -29.43 -6.83
CA GLU A 345 -17.57 -29.72 -5.77
C GLU A 345 -17.42 -28.53 -4.82
N ALA A 346 -17.27 -27.31 -5.36
CA ALA A 346 -17.16 -26.09 -4.55
C ALA A 346 -18.41 -25.89 -3.69
N ILE A 347 -19.60 -26.03 -4.27
CA ILE A 347 -20.88 -25.97 -3.55
C ILE A 347 -20.98 -27.07 -2.47
N SER A 348 -20.42 -28.27 -2.71
CA SER A 348 -20.37 -29.34 -1.71
C SER A 348 -19.47 -28.99 -0.52
N VAL A 349 -18.27 -28.46 -0.78
CA VAL A 349 -17.35 -27.98 0.27
C VAL A 349 -18.00 -26.85 1.07
N LEU A 350 -18.53 -25.83 0.39
CA LEU A 350 -19.19 -24.68 1.01
C LEU A 350 -20.41 -25.08 1.86
N LYS A 351 -21.24 -26.03 1.39
CA LYS A 351 -22.33 -26.61 2.18
C LYS A 351 -21.86 -27.36 3.42
N ASN A 352 -20.61 -27.85 3.45
CA ASN A 352 -20.04 -28.48 4.64
C ASN A 352 -19.43 -27.44 5.60
N VAL A 353 -18.81 -26.36 5.12
CA VAL A 353 -18.42 -25.23 5.96
C VAL A 353 -19.66 -24.56 6.59
N ALA A 354 -20.74 -24.36 5.82
CA ALA A 354 -22.01 -23.78 6.29
C ALA A 354 -22.70 -24.53 7.45
N LYS A 355 -22.32 -25.80 7.69
CA LYS A 355 -22.80 -26.61 8.84
C LYS A 355 -21.95 -26.41 10.10
N LYS A 356 -20.69 -26.00 9.95
CA LYS A 356 -19.71 -25.81 11.03
C LYS A 356 -19.78 -24.40 11.65
N VAL A 357 -20.28 -23.40 10.91
CA VAL A 357 -20.23 -21.98 11.27
C VAL A 357 -21.56 -21.40 11.75
N ASP A 358 -21.50 -20.51 12.74
CA ASP A 358 -22.68 -19.88 13.36
C ASP A 358 -23.53 -19.08 12.36
N LYS A 359 -24.85 -19.07 12.60
CA LYS A 359 -25.86 -18.50 11.69
C LYS A 359 -25.67 -17.02 11.37
N ASP A 360 -25.08 -16.26 12.29
CA ASP A 360 -24.87 -14.81 12.18
C ASP A 360 -23.37 -14.47 12.25
N SER A 361 -22.52 -15.31 11.65
CA SER A 361 -21.06 -15.12 11.55
C SER A 361 -20.65 -14.55 10.19
N GLU A 362 -19.61 -13.70 10.18
CA GLU A 362 -19.00 -13.13 8.96
C GLU A 362 -18.58 -14.24 7.97
N MET A 363 -17.97 -15.30 8.49
CA MET A 363 -17.55 -16.47 7.72
C MET A 363 -18.73 -17.16 7.00
N ARG A 364 -19.94 -17.14 7.59
CA ARG A 364 -21.14 -17.67 6.92
C ARG A 364 -21.60 -16.79 5.76
N ALA A 365 -21.45 -15.46 5.87
CA ALA A 365 -21.69 -14.57 4.73
C ALA A 365 -20.70 -14.87 3.59
N LEU A 366 -19.40 -14.99 3.88
CA LEU A 366 -18.37 -15.37 2.89
C LEU A 366 -18.66 -16.72 2.20
N VAL A 367 -19.20 -17.69 2.95
CA VAL A 367 -19.66 -18.97 2.38
C VAL A 367 -20.83 -18.78 1.41
N PHE A 368 -21.84 -17.96 1.75
CA PHE A 368 -22.96 -17.69 0.86
C PHE A 368 -22.57 -16.83 -0.37
N ILE A 369 -21.63 -15.89 -0.22
CA ILE A 369 -21.02 -15.14 -1.33
C ILE A 369 -20.31 -16.11 -2.29
N SER A 370 -19.49 -17.01 -1.75
CA SER A 370 -18.80 -18.04 -2.54
C SER A 370 -19.78 -19.01 -3.23
N MET A 371 -20.88 -19.37 -2.57
CA MET A 371 -21.95 -20.19 -3.18
C MET A 371 -22.68 -19.42 -4.30
N ALA A 372 -22.98 -18.14 -4.11
CA ALA A 372 -23.56 -17.28 -5.13
C ALA A 372 -22.63 -17.15 -6.35
N LYS A 373 -21.31 -16.99 -6.13
CA LYS A 373 -20.27 -16.97 -7.18
C LYS A 373 -20.24 -18.26 -8.01
N ALA A 374 -20.44 -19.42 -7.39
CA ALA A 374 -20.57 -20.71 -8.07
C ALA A 374 -21.88 -20.80 -8.88
N LEU A 375 -23.01 -20.45 -8.27
CA LEU A 375 -24.34 -20.50 -8.89
C LEU A 375 -24.47 -19.51 -10.07
N ALA A 376 -23.82 -18.34 -9.97
CA ALA A 376 -23.72 -17.34 -11.02
C ALA A 376 -22.84 -17.77 -12.20
N ASN A 377 -21.95 -18.75 -12.04
CA ASN A 377 -21.28 -19.40 -13.17
C ASN A 377 -22.14 -20.51 -13.80
N GLN A 378 -23.04 -21.13 -13.02
CA GLN A 378 -24.02 -22.10 -13.52
C GLN A 378 -25.30 -21.44 -14.09
N GLU A 379 -25.29 -20.11 -14.32
CA GLU A 379 -26.44 -19.30 -14.76
C GLU A 379 -27.70 -19.38 -13.87
N LYS A 380 -27.58 -19.91 -12.65
CA LYS A 380 -28.68 -20.09 -11.68
C LYS A 380 -29.01 -18.79 -10.96
N ALA A 381 -29.48 -17.80 -11.71
CA ALA A 381 -29.73 -16.44 -11.20
C ALA A 381 -30.68 -16.40 -9.99
N GLY A 382 -31.71 -17.25 -9.95
CA GLY A 382 -32.64 -17.33 -8.82
C GLY A 382 -31.98 -17.80 -7.51
N ASP A 383 -31.18 -18.87 -7.56
CA ASP A 383 -30.46 -19.37 -6.38
C ASP A 383 -29.26 -18.50 -6.00
N THR A 384 -28.68 -17.81 -6.99
CA THR A 384 -27.68 -16.75 -6.78
C THR A 384 -28.28 -15.64 -5.92
N LYS A 385 -29.41 -15.05 -6.33
CA LYS A 385 -30.08 -13.96 -5.58
C LYS A 385 -30.41 -14.38 -4.14
N ARG A 386 -30.97 -15.58 -3.94
CA ARG A 386 -31.22 -16.14 -2.60
C ARG A 386 -29.96 -16.21 -1.72
N CYS A 387 -28.82 -16.61 -2.28
CA CYS A 387 -27.56 -16.67 -1.54
C CYS A 387 -27.02 -15.26 -1.22
N LEU A 388 -27.16 -14.29 -2.14
CA LEU A 388 -26.78 -12.90 -1.89
C LEU A 388 -27.66 -12.24 -0.83
N GLU A 389 -28.97 -12.52 -0.84
CA GLU A 389 -29.93 -12.04 0.16
C GLU A 389 -29.56 -12.56 1.56
N ILE A 390 -29.31 -13.87 1.71
CA ILE A 390 -28.83 -14.45 2.99
C ILE A 390 -27.48 -13.85 3.43
N ALA A 391 -26.58 -13.54 2.49
CA ALA A 391 -25.32 -12.87 2.83
C ALA A 391 -25.56 -11.43 3.33
N CYS A 392 -26.43 -10.67 2.68
CA CYS A 392 -26.82 -9.31 3.10
C CYS A 392 -27.45 -9.33 4.51
N ASP A 393 -28.42 -10.21 4.77
CA ASP A 393 -29.09 -10.38 6.07
C ASP A 393 -28.14 -10.68 7.24
N ILE A 394 -26.94 -11.22 6.95
CA ILE A 394 -25.88 -11.45 7.94
C ILE A 394 -24.99 -10.20 8.06
N LEU A 395 -24.59 -9.60 6.94
CA LEU A 395 -23.70 -8.44 6.87
C LEU A 395 -24.31 -7.16 7.47
N GLU A 396 -25.60 -6.90 7.26
CA GLU A 396 -26.29 -5.73 7.84
C GLU A 396 -26.22 -5.72 9.37
N LYS A 397 -26.26 -6.90 10.00
CA LYS A 397 -26.11 -7.06 11.46
C LYS A 397 -24.67 -6.82 11.96
N LYS A 398 -23.71 -6.60 11.06
CA LYS A 398 -22.28 -6.48 11.36
C LYS A 398 -21.67 -5.12 11.01
N GLU A 399 -22.41 -4.23 10.34
CA GLU A 399 -21.89 -2.91 9.94
C GLU A 399 -21.28 -2.12 11.11
N LEU A 400 -21.90 -2.15 12.30
CA LEU A 400 -21.37 -1.46 13.49
C LEU A 400 -20.22 -2.20 14.21
N ALA A 401 -19.94 -3.46 13.83
CA ALA A 401 -18.98 -4.34 14.51
C ALA A 401 -17.71 -4.60 13.70
N ALA A 402 -17.81 -4.61 12.37
CA ALA A 402 -16.70 -4.79 11.42
C ALA A 402 -17.01 -4.07 10.09
N PRO A 403 -17.13 -2.73 10.09
CA PRO A 403 -17.54 -1.96 8.91
C PRO A 403 -16.55 -2.07 7.73
N ASP A 404 -15.28 -2.31 8.02
CA ASP A 404 -14.21 -2.61 7.07
C ASP A 404 -14.51 -3.90 6.28
N LYS A 405 -14.70 -5.02 6.97
CA LYS A 405 -14.99 -6.32 6.36
C LYS A 405 -16.35 -6.33 5.65
N VAL A 406 -17.35 -5.62 6.21
CA VAL A 406 -18.68 -5.53 5.61
C VAL A 406 -18.64 -4.66 4.34
N ALA A 407 -17.85 -3.58 4.34
CA ALA A 407 -17.61 -2.79 3.14
C ALA A 407 -16.94 -3.63 2.04
N GLU A 408 -15.90 -4.42 2.35
CA GLU A 408 -15.27 -5.36 1.41
C GLU A 408 -16.26 -6.41 0.88
N ALA A 409 -17.03 -7.06 1.77
CA ALA A 409 -18.02 -8.06 1.38
C ALA A 409 -19.14 -7.47 0.49
N TYR A 410 -19.54 -6.21 0.70
CA TYR A 410 -20.47 -5.52 -0.20
C TYR A 410 -19.88 -5.22 -1.58
N ILE A 411 -18.56 -5.05 -1.72
CA ILE A 411 -17.93 -4.94 -3.04
C ILE A 411 -18.09 -6.28 -3.79
N GLU A 412 -17.78 -7.41 -3.14
CA GLU A 412 -17.97 -8.74 -3.76
C GLU A 412 -19.45 -8.99 -4.11
N VAL A 413 -20.37 -8.77 -3.16
CA VAL A 413 -21.82 -8.94 -3.37
C VAL A 413 -22.33 -8.04 -4.50
N SER A 414 -21.83 -6.81 -4.65
CA SER A 414 -22.24 -5.93 -5.75
C SER A 414 -21.86 -6.48 -7.13
N SER A 415 -20.67 -7.08 -7.28
CA SER A 415 -20.25 -7.73 -8.53
C SER A 415 -21.06 -9.00 -8.82
N LEU A 416 -21.49 -9.72 -7.78
CA LEU A 416 -22.41 -10.84 -7.94
C LEU A 416 -23.83 -10.38 -8.35
N TYR A 417 -24.29 -9.20 -7.91
CA TYR A 417 -25.53 -8.59 -8.38
C TYR A 417 -25.42 -8.03 -9.81
N GLU A 418 -24.28 -7.44 -10.21
CA GLU A 418 -23.99 -7.01 -11.59
C GLU A 418 -24.18 -8.20 -12.56
N MET A 419 -23.64 -9.38 -12.24
CA MET A 419 -23.75 -10.57 -13.09
C MET A 419 -25.15 -11.18 -13.19
N VAL A 420 -26.10 -10.80 -12.32
CA VAL A 420 -27.54 -11.15 -12.45
C VAL A 420 -28.40 -9.96 -12.89
N ASN A 421 -27.76 -8.92 -13.44
CA ASN A 421 -28.33 -7.67 -13.95
C ASN A 421 -29.15 -6.85 -12.93
N GLU A 422 -28.83 -6.97 -11.64
CA GLU A 422 -29.45 -6.20 -10.55
C GLU A 422 -28.64 -4.92 -10.26
N PHE A 423 -28.45 -4.09 -11.30
CA PHE A 423 -27.50 -2.96 -11.27
C PHE A 423 -27.80 -1.94 -10.16
N ASP A 424 -29.06 -1.61 -9.89
CA ASP A 424 -29.41 -0.66 -8.82
C ASP A 424 -29.13 -1.24 -7.42
N LYS A 425 -29.26 -2.56 -7.20
CA LYS A 425 -28.81 -3.21 -5.95
C LYS A 425 -27.29 -3.13 -5.81
N ALA A 426 -26.55 -3.40 -6.90
CA ALA A 426 -25.10 -3.32 -6.91
C ALA A 426 -24.58 -1.90 -6.62
N ILE A 427 -25.13 -0.87 -7.29
CA ILE A 427 -24.80 0.54 -7.05
C ILE A 427 -25.16 0.95 -5.61
N SER A 428 -26.31 0.52 -5.09
CA SER A 428 -26.73 0.82 -3.71
C SER A 428 -25.75 0.26 -2.67
N LEU A 429 -25.35 -1.01 -2.82
CA LEU A 429 -24.37 -1.65 -1.93
C LEU A 429 -22.97 -1.03 -2.03
N LEU A 430 -22.54 -0.61 -3.23
CA LEU A 430 -21.27 0.11 -3.38
C LEU A 430 -21.33 1.50 -2.74
N LYS A 431 -22.42 2.27 -2.88
CA LYS A 431 -22.57 3.56 -2.19
C LYS A 431 -22.61 3.39 -0.66
N ARG A 432 -23.20 2.30 -0.16
CA ARG A 432 -23.20 1.91 1.26
C ARG A 432 -21.80 1.50 1.76
N SER A 433 -21.06 0.75 0.95
CA SER A 433 -19.64 0.40 1.18
C SER A 433 -18.76 1.65 1.25
N LEU A 434 -18.84 2.55 0.26
CA LEU A 434 -18.07 3.81 0.23
C LEU A 434 -18.29 4.65 1.50
N GLY A 435 -19.55 4.85 1.90
CA GLY A 435 -19.88 5.60 3.12
C GLY A 435 -19.45 4.92 4.43
N MET A 436 -19.12 3.63 4.44
CA MET A 436 -18.42 3.01 5.57
C MET A 436 -16.92 3.30 5.50
N LEU A 437 -16.30 3.12 4.34
CA LEU A 437 -14.86 3.32 4.11
C LEU A 437 -14.39 4.75 4.42
N GLU A 438 -15.18 5.76 4.02
CA GLU A 438 -14.93 7.19 4.31
C GLU A 438 -14.76 7.51 5.81
N ARG A 439 -15.20 6.60 6.69
CA ARG A 439 -15.11 6.74 8.16
C ARG A 439 -13.95 5.95 8.77
N ILE A 440 -13.15 5.25 7.96
CA ILE A 440 -12.10 4.32 8.39
C ILE A 440 -10.78 4.68 7.67
N PRO A 441 -9.89 5.48 8.29
CA PRO A 441 -8.61 5.87 7.69
C PRO A 441 -7.77 4.70 7.13
N GLN A 442 -7.83 3.56 7.81
CA GLN A 442 -7.14 2.32 7.43
C GLN A 442 -7.67 1.71 6.12
N ALA A 443 -8.94 1.97 5.79
CA ALA A 443 -9.64 1.40 4.65
C ALA A 443 -9.74 2.35 3.43
N GLN A 444 -9.20 3.58 3.53
CA GLN A 444 -9.17 4.59 2.44
C GLN A 444 -8.60 4.08 1.11
N HIS A 445 -7.76 3.05 1.16
CA HIS A 445 -7.21 2.38 -0.01
C HIS A 445 -8.28 1.63 -0.85
N LEU A 446 -9.45 1.31 -0.30
CA LEU A 446 -10.56 0.69 -1.03
C LEU A 446 -11.46 1.72 -1.72
N GLU A 447 -11.57 2.94 -1.19
CA GLU A 447 -12.52 3.96 -1.67
C GLU A 447 -12.42 4.20 -3.18
N GLY A 448 -11.21 4.31 -3.73
CA GLY A 448 -11.00 4.49 -5.17
C GLY A 448 -11.46 3.30 -6.02
N ASN A 449 -11.38 2.06 -5.50
CA ASN A 449 -11.92 0.89 -6.18
C ASN A 449 -13.46 0.87 -6.15
N VAL A 450 -14.07 1.30 -5.03
CA VAL A 450 -15.52 1.41 -4.90
C VAL A 450 -16.08 2.50 -5.80
N ALA A 451 -15.47 3.69 -5.81
CA ALA A 451 -15.81 4.79 -6.70
C ALA A 451 -15.66 4.38 -8.17
N ALA A 452 -14.57 3.69 -8.55
CA ALA A 452 -14.38 3.15 -9.89
C ALA A 452 -15.48 2.16 -10.31
N ARG A 453 -15.93 1.29 -9.39
CA ARG A 453 -17.02 0.34 -9.63
C ARG A 453 -18.38 1.03 -9.74
N ILE A 454 -18.65 2.06 -8.93
CA ILE A 454 -19.86 2.89 -9.05
C ILE A 454 -19.89 3.58 -10.41
N GLY A 455 -18.79 4.25 -10.80
CA GLY A 455 -18.66 4.92 -12.09
C GLY A 455 -18.85 3.97 -13.27
N TRP A 456 -18.25 2.78 -13.23
CA TRP A 456 -18.44 1.72 -14.22
C TRP A 456 -19.93 1.31 -14.38
N LEU A 457 -20.64 1.05 -13.28
CA LEU A 457 -22.04 0.66 -13.33
C LEU A 457 -22.96 1.81 -13.77
N LEU A 458 -22.60 3.05 -13.50
CA LEU A 458 -23.30 4.23 -14.00
C LEU A 458 -23.12 4.39 -15.53
N LEU A 459 -21.91 4.17 -16.07
CA LEU A 459 -21.72 4.09 -17.54
C LEU A 459 -22.55 2.96 -18.15
N LEU A 460 -22.47 1.74 -17.59
CA LEU A 460 -23.20 0.57 -18.08
C LEU A 460 -24.73 0.74 -18.06
N THR A 461 -25.24 1.68 -17.25
CA THR A 461 -26.67 2.06 -17.18
C THR A 461 -27.00 3.39 -17.86
N GLY A 462 -26.08 3.96 -18.64
CA GLY A 462 -26.27 5.19 -19.44
C GLY A 462 -26.26 6.49 -18.63
N LYS A 463 -25.93 6.45 -17.34
CA LYS A 463 -25.89 7.59 -16.41
C LYS A 463 -24.52 8.31 -16.48
N VAL A 464 -24.08 8.64 -17.69
CA VAL A 464 -22.70 9.10 -17.99
C VAL A 464 -22.28 10.33 -17.18
N SER A 465 -23.19 11.29 -17.00
CA SER A 465 -22.94 12.50 -16.20
C SER A 465 -22.82 12.24 -14.69
N GLU A 466 -23.45 11.19 -14.16
CA GLU A 466 -23.21 10.74 -12.79
C GLU A 466 -21.90 9.94 -12.69
N ALA A 467 -21.52 9.22 -13.74
CA ALA A 467 -20.34 8.35 -13.73
C ALA A 467 -19.02 9.13 -13.67
N ILE A 468 -18.88 10.20 -14.45
CA ILE A 468 -17.64 10.99 -14.57
C ILE A 468 -17.08 11.44 -13.21
N PRO A 469 -17.82 12.10 -12.30
CA PRO A 469 -17.25 12.52 -11.02
C PRO A 469 -16.81 11.33 -10.14
N TYR A 470 -17.50 10.19 -10.16
CA TYR A 470 -17.04 8.98 -9.47
C TYR A 470 -15.76 8.40 -10.10
N LEU A 471 -15.54 8.57 -11.40
CA LEU A 471 -14.34 8.10 -12.09
C LEU A 471 -13.16 9.07 -11.92
N GLU A 472 -13.37 10.38 -11.98
CA GLU A 472 -12.35 11.40 -11.69
C GLU A 472 -11.88 11.31 -10.23
N ASP A 473 -12.84 11.23 -9.30
CA ASP A 473 -12.59 10.98 -7.88
C ASP A 473 -11.88 9.63 -7.67
N ALA A 474 -12.29 8.58 -8.38
CA ALA A 474 -11.59 7.30 -8.36
C ALA A 474 -10.16 7.40 -8.91
N VAL A 475 -9.86 8.23 -9.91
CA VAL A 475 -8.48 8.43 -10.39
C VAL A 475 -7.61 9.06 -9.30
N GLU A 476 -8.07 10.08 -8.57
CA GLU A 476 -7.26 10.70 -7.50
C GLU A 476 -7.21 9.84 -6.23
N ARG A 477 -8.33 9.18 -5.89
CA ARG A 477 -8.37 8.00 -5.01
C ARG A 477 -7.64 6.76 -5.59
N MET A 478 -7.06 6.90 -6.78
CA MET A 478 -6.09 6.01 -7.41
C MET A 478 -4.77 6.73 -7.76
N LYS A 479 -4.43 7.90 -7.14
CA LYS A 479 -3.10 8.57 -7.17
C LYS A 479 -2.25 8.68 -5.88
N ASP A 480 -2.89 8.71 -4.71
CA ASP A 480 -2.37 8.50 -3.33
C ASP A 480 -1.68 7.16 -2.94
N SER A 481 -2.45 6.31 -2.25
CA SER A 481 -2.09 5.09 -1.51
C SER A 481 -1.00 4.20 -2.10
N PHE A 482 -1.01 3.92 -3.40
CA PHE A 482 0.06 3.15 -4.04
C PHE A 482 0.76 3.94 -5.18
N GLY A 483 0.56 5.27 -5.33
CA GLY A 483 0.96 6.31 -6.34
C GLY A 483 0.18 6.45 -7.74
N PRO A 484 0.66 6.75 -8.98
CA PRO A 484 -0.11 6.57 -10.27
C PRO A 484 -0.01 5.34 -11.27
N LYS A 485 1.07 4.53 -11.43
CA LYS A 485 1.26 3.63 -12.62
C LYS A 485 0.68 2.19 -12.60
N HIS A 486 0.00 1.71 -11.56
CA HIS A 486 -0.60 0.36 -11.58
C HIS A 486 -1.84 0.27 -12.46
N TYR A 487 -2.12 -0.93 -13.00
CA TYR A 487 -3.10 -1.17 -14.04
C TYR A 487 -4.50 -0.60 -13.73
N GLY A 488 -4.94 -0.69 -12.47
CA GLY A 488 -6.24 -0.17 -12.03
C GLY A 488 -6.45 1.32 -12.29
N VAL A 489 -5.41 2.15 -12.26
CA VAL A 489 -5.53 3.58 -12.64
C VAL A 489 -5.80 3.70 -14.15
N GLY A 490 -5.15 2.86 -14.94
CA GLY A 490 -5.37 2.75 -16.38
C GLY A 490 -6.78 2.26 -16.71
N CYS A 491 -7.34 1.33 -15.94
CA CYS A 491 -8.74 0.91 -16.09
C CYS A 491 -9.71 2.08 -15.89
N VAL A 492 -9.50 2.94 -14.87
CA VAL A 492 -10.37 4.10 -14.65
C VAL A 492 -10.17 5.18 -15.72
N TYR A 493 -8.94 5.41 -16.19
CA TYR A 493 -8.71 6.27 -17.36
C TYR A 493 -9.37 5.74 -18.63
N ASN A 494 -9.37 4.42 -18.88
CA ASN A 494 -10.10 3.83 -20.01
C ASN A 494 -11.63 4.00 -19.84
N ASN A 495 -12.16 3.91 -18.62
CA ASN A 495 -13.57 4.21 -18.34
C ASN A 495 -13.91 5.70 -18.56
N LEU A 496 -13.04 6.64 -18.17
CA LEU A 496 -13.19 8.07 -18.48
C LEU A 496 -13.15 8.32 -20.00
N GLY A 497 -12.27 7.62 -20.71
CA GLY A 497 -12.23 7.64 -22.17
C GLY A 497 -13.56 7.18 -22.79
N ALA A 498 -14.12 6.08 -22.31
CA ALA A 498 -15.44 5.60 -22.73
C ALA A 498 -16.55 6.60 -22.42
N ALA A 499 -16.56 7.19 -21.22
CA ALA A 499 -17.51 8.23 -20.83
C ALA A 499 -17.49 9.43 -21.79
N TYR A 500 -16.29 9.91 -22.16
CA TYR A 500 -16.16 11.01 -23.12
C TYR A 500 -16.50 10.60 -24.56
N MET A 501 -16.33 9.33 -24.96
CA MET A 501 -16.86 8.83 -26.25
C MET A 501 -18.39 8.87 -26.29
N GLU A 502 -19.07 8.46 -25.20
CA GLU A 502 -20.54 8.50 -25.11
C GLU A 502 -21.10 9.94 -25.05
N MET A 503 -20.29 10.91 -24.62
CA MET A 503 -20.60 12.35 -24.70
C MET A 503 -20.25 13.01 -26.06
N ASP A 504 -19.81 12.24 -27.07
CA ASP A 504 -19.29 12.73 -28.35
C ASP A 504 -18.12 13.74 -28.21
N ARG A 505 -17.19 13.44 -27.30
CA ARG A 505 -15.97 14.22 -27.02
C ARG A 505 -14.70 13.40 -27.32
N PRO A 506 -14.47 12.97 -28.58
CA PRO A 506 -13.41 12.01 -28.89
C PRO A 506 -11.99 12.56 -28.65
N GLN A 507 -11.78 13.88 -28.61
CA GLN A 507 -10.51 14.50 -28.23
C GLN A 507 -10.19 14.27 -26.75
N SER A 508 -11.15 14.50 -25.84
CA SER A 508 -11.00 14.21 -24.42
C SER A 508 -10.87 12.71 -24.18
N ALA A 509 -11.61 11.88 -24.94
CA ALA A 509 -11.47 10.44 -24.88
C ALA A 509 -10.06 9.96 -25.27
N ALA A 510 -9.49 10.48 -26.37
CA ALA A 510 -8.15 10.13 -26.82
C ALA A 510 -7.07 10.49 -25.77
N GLN A 511 -7.21 11.60 -25.05
CA GLN A 511 -6.32 11.96 -23.94
C GLN A 511 -6.39 10.92 -22.81
N MET A 512 -7.59 10.52 -22.39
CA MET A 512 -7.76 9.53 -21.32
C MET A 512 -7.31 8.13 -21.74
N PHE A 513 -7.60 7.69 -22.98
CA PHE A 513 -7.09 6.42 -23.51
C PHE A 513 -5.56 6.41 -23.67
N ALA A 514 -4.92 7.54 -23.97
CA ALA A 514 -3.47 7.64 -24.01
C ALA A 514 -2.84 7.48 -22.61
N LEU A 515 -3.39 8.15 -21.59
CA LEU A 515 -2.97 7.96 -20.18
C LEU A 515 -3.21 6.53 -19.69
N ALA A 516 -4.36 5.93 -20.04
CA ALA A 516 -4.65 4.54 -19.75
C ALA A 516 -3.62 3.60 -20.38
N LYS A 517 -3.25 3.84 -21.64
CA LYS A 517 -2.27 3.01 -22.36
C LYS A 517 -0.87 3.13 -21.74
N GLU A 518 -0.41 4.33 -21.38
CA GLU A 518 0.90 4.52 -20.72
C GLU A 518 0.98 3.74 -19.40
N VAL A 519 -0.09 3.82 -18.59
CA VAL A 519 -0.20 3.09 -17.31
C VAL A 519 -0.19 1.58 -17.53
N MET A 520 -0.95 1.07 -18.50
CA MET A 520 -1.04 -0.37 -18.78
C MET A 520 0.22 -0.94 -19.47
N ASP A 521 0.87 -0.18 -20.36
CA ASP A 521 2.15 -0.56 -20.98
C ASP A 521 3.23 -0.84 -19.91
N VAL A 522 3.20 -0.10 -18.80
CA VAL A 522 4.17 -0.23 -17.70
C VAL A 522 3.79 -1.32 -16.68
N SER A 523 2.50 -1.44 -16.35
CA SER A 523 2.05 -2.37 -15.29
C SER A 523 1.75 -3.80 -15.79
N LEU A 524 1.16 -3.92 -16.98
CA LEU A 524 0.76 -5.21 -17.57
C LEU A 524 1.68 -5.64 -18.72
N GLY A 525 2.16 -4.66 -19.50
CA GLY A 525 3.02 -4.85 -20.66
C GLY A 525 2.27 -4.69 -21.99
N PRO A 526 2.95 -4.26 -23.08
CA PRO A 526 2.32 -3.88 -24.37
C PRO A 526 1.62 -5.01 -25.13
N HIS A 527 1.69 -6.24 -24.62
CA HIS A 527 1.02 -7.43 -25.15
C HIS A 527 -0.04 -8.00 -24.19
N HIS A 528 -0.42 -7.33 -23.11
CA HIS A 528 -1.54 -7.77 -22.28
C HIS A 528 -2.88 -7.41 -22.93
N SER A 529 -3.91 -8.24 -22.75
CA SER A 529 -5.26 -8.07 -23.31
C SER A 529 -5.77 -6.63 -23.14
N ASP A 530 -5.87 -6.17 -21.89
CA ASP A 530 -6.39 -4.84 -21.53
C ASP A 530 -5.59 -3.69 -22.15
N THR A 531 -4.28 -3.86 -22.34
CA THR A 531 -3.40 -2.88 -22.99
C THR A 531 -3.66 -2.81 -24.49
N ILE A 532 -3.97 -3.94 -25.11
CA ILE A 532 -4.37 -4.03 -26.53
C ILE A 532 -5.79 -3.47 -26.71
N GLU A 533 -6.73 -3.78 -25.81
CA GLU A 533 -8.08 -3.20 -25.81
C GLU A 533 -8.03 -1.68 -25.65
N THR A 534 -7.23 -1.15 -24.72
CA THR A 534 -7.03 0.29 -24.53
C THR A 534 -6.39 0.95 -25.77
N CYS A 535 -5.47 0.26 -26.43
CA CYS A 535 -4.89 0.69 -27.71
C CYS A 535 -5.95 0.73 -28.84
N GLN A 536 -6.92 -0.19 -28.82
CA GLN A 536 -8.07 -0.19 -29.74
C GLN A 536 -9.07 0.94 -29.41
N SER A 537 -9.32 1.23 -28.13
CA SER A 537 -10.11 2.39 -27.70
C SER A 537 -9.51 3.71 -28.19
N LEU A 538 -8.18 3.86 -28.09
CA LEU A 538 -7.45 5.02 -28.62
C LEU A 538 -7.56 5.12 -30.16
N ALA A 539 -7.45 4.00 -30.88
CA ALA A 539 -7.68 3.96 -32.33
C ALA A 539 -9.11 4.37 -32.71
N ASN A 540 -10.11 3.96 -31.93
CA ASN A 540 -11.51 4.34 -32.11
C ASN A 540 -11.76 5.83 -31.86
N ALA A 541 -11.12 6.44 -30.86
CA ALA A 541 -11.18 7.88 -30.62
C ALA A 541 -10.61 8.68 -31.82
N TYR A 542 -9.43 8.30 -32.34
CA TYR A 542 -8.88 8.94 -33.54
C TYR A 542 -9.74 8.72 -34.80
N ASN A 543 -10.42 7.57 -34.92
CA ASN A 543 -11.36 7.27 -36.01
C ASN A 543 -12.62 8.17 -35.94
N ALA A 544 -13.09 8.50 -34.73
CA ALA A 544 -14.18 9.45 -34.52
C ALA A 544 -13.74 10.91 -34.80
N MET A 545 -12.50 11.28 -34.44
CA MET A 545 -11.89 12.58 -34.81
C MET A 545 -11.59 12.75 -36.31
N GLY A 546 -11.89 11.76 -37.17
CA GLY A 546 -11.46 11.76 -38.58
C GLY A 546 -9.94 11.68 -38.79
N SER A 547 -9.17 11.45 -37.72
CA SER A 547 -7.70 11.40 -37.71
C SER A 547 -7.20 10.04 -38.20
N TYR A 548 -7.61 9.65 -39.40
CA TYR A 548 -7.52 8.27 -39.89
C TYR A 548 -6.09 7.72 -39.95
N ALA A 549 -5.06 8.56 -40.15
CA ALA A 549 -3.66 8.14 -40.14
C ALA A 549 -3.26 7.55 -38.77
N LEU A 550 -3.53 8.27 -37.67
CA LEU A 550 -3.28 7.81 -36.31
C LEU A 550 -4.17 6.61 -35.96
N ALA A 551 -5.45 6.66 -36.35
CA ALA A 551 -6.38 5.55 -36.13
C ALA A 551 -5.90 4.24 -36.80
N MET A 552 -5.39 4.31 -38.04
CA MET A 552 -4.79 3.17 -38.74
C MET A 552 -3.49 2.72 -38.08
N GLU A 553 -2.66 3.62 -37.56
CA GLU A 553 -1.42 3.26 -36.88
C GLU A 553 -1.68 2.48 -35.59
N PHE A 554 -2.51 3.01 -34.69
CA PHE A 554 -2.88 2.33 -33.45
C PHE A 554 -3.64 1.03 -33.72
N GLN A 555 -4.58 1.00 -34.67
CA GLN A 555 -5.28 -0.24 -35.03
C GLN A 555 -4.35 -1.29 -35.67
N LYS A 556 -3.30 -0.88 -36.39
CA LYS A 556 -2.26 -1.81 -36.86
C LYS A 556 -1.49 -2.42 -35.69
N ARG A 557 -1.08 -1.62 -34.70
CA ARG A 557 -0.43 -2.12 -33.47
C ARG A 557 -1.30 -3.15 -32.75
N VAL A 558 -2.62 -2.93 -32.69
CA VAL A 558 -3.62 -3.88 -32.16
C VAL A 558 -3.63 -5.20 -32.95
N VAL A 559 -3.67 -5.14 -34.28
CA VAL A 559 -3.61 -6.34 -35.16
C VAL A 559 -2.30 -7.11 -34.96
N ASP A 560 -1.15 -6.43 -34.87
CA ASP A 560 0.14 -7.07 -34.73
C ASP A 560 0.33 -7.68 -33.31
N SER A 561 -0.19 -7.05 -32.25
CA SER A 561 -0.21 -7.66 -30.90
C SER A 561 -1.20 -8.82 -30.76
N TRP A 562 -2.39 -8.79 -31.36
CA TRP A 562 -3.27 -9.97 -31.36
C TRP A 562 -2.68 -11.11 -32.20
N ARG A 563 -1.93 -10.80 -33.26
CA ARG A 563 -1.20 -11.82 -34.04
C ARG A 563 -0.13 -12.54 -33.22
N SER A 564 0.53 -11.88 -32.26
CA SER A 564 1.55 -12.54 -31.42
C SER A 564 0.98 -13.48 -30.35
N HIS A 565 -0.33 -13.47 -30.12
CA HIS A 565 -1.01 -14.41 -29.21
C HIS A 565 -1.26 -15.80 -29.83
N GLY A 566 -1.06 -15.96 -31.13
CA GLY A 566 -1.21 -17.27 -31.79
C GLY A 566 -2.66 -17.73 -31.95
N PRO A 567 -2.97 -19.04 -31.82
CA PRO A 567 -4.28 -19.60 -32.15
C PRO A 567 -5.43 -19.14 -31.26
N ASP A 568 -5.17 -18.78 -30.00
CA ASP A 568 -6.20 -18.62 -28.98
C ASP A 568 -6.93 -17.26 -29.07
N ALA A 569 -6.25 -16.21 -29.54
CA ALA A 569 -6.82 -14.88 -29.81
C ALA A 569 -7.35 -14.73 -31.25
N ARG A 570 -7.80 -15.83 -31.87
CA ARG A 570 -8.15 -15.86 -33.30
C ARG A 570 -9.34 -14.98 -33.66
N ASP A 571 -10.29 -14.76 -32.76
CA ASP A 571 -11.50 -13.99 -33.03
C ASP A 571 -11.30 -12.50 -32.74
N GLU A 572 -10.56 -12.18 -31.68
CA GLU A 572 -10.00 -10.86 -31.39
C GLU A 572 -9.15 -10.35 -32.58
N LEU A 573 -8.28 -11.20 -33.14
CA LEU A 573 -7.50 -10.88 -34.34
C LEU A 573 -8.37 -10.64 -35.59
N LYS A 574 -9.46 -11.40 -35.79
CA LYS A 574 -10.39 -11.17 -36.91
C LYS A 574 -11.06 -9.81 -36.79
N GLU A 575 -11.58 -9.45 -35.61
CA GLU A 575 -12.26 -8.17 -35.43
C GLU A 575 -11.27 -7.00 -35.51
N ALA A 576 -10.06 -7.14 -34.97
CA ALA A 576 -9.01 -6.14 -35.12
C ALA A 576 -8.66 -5.87 -36.60
N ILE A 577 -8.57 -6.91 -37.44
CA ILE A 577 -8.34 -6.80 -38.89
C ILE A 577 -9.56 -6.20 -39.60
N ARG A 578 -10.77 -6.55 -39.19
CA ARG A 578 -12.02 -5.97 -39.72
C ARG A 578 -12.09 -4.47 -39.43
N LEU A 579 -11.83 -4.04 -38.20
CA LEU A 579 -11.79 -2.63 -37.81
C LEU A 579 -10.69 -1.87 -38.58
N TYR A 580 -9.49 -2.43 -38.72
CA TYR A 580 -8.42 -1.83 -39.53
C TYR A 580 -8.87 -1.56 -40.98
N ASN A 581 -9.55 -2.52 -41.61
CA ASN A 581 -10.06 -2.36 -42.97
C ASN A 581 -11.22 -1.35 -43.06
N GLN A 582 -12.07 -1.24 -42.03
CA GLN A 582 -13.10 -0.19 -41.97
C GLN A 582 -12.47 1.21 -41.88
N ILE A 583 -11.49 1.42 -40.99
CA ILE A 583 -10.78 2.71 -40.86
C ILE A 583 -10.08 3.06 -42.19
N LYS A 584 -9.38 2.09 -42.82
CA LYS A 584 -8.77 2.27 -44.13
C LYS A 584 -9.78 2.66 -45.22
N THR A 585 -10.99 2.08 -45.18
CA THR A 585 -12.05 2.42 -46.14
C THR A 585 -12.57 3.84 -45.94
N LYS A 586 -12.78 4.27 -44.67
CA LYS A 586 -13.12 5.67 -44.36
C LYS A 586 -12.03 6.64 -44.82
N ALA A 587 -10.75 6.31 -44.58
CA ALA A 587 -9.61 7.13 -45.02
C ALA A 587 -9.59 7.35 -46.53
N LEU A 588 -9.83 6.30 -47.33
CA LEU A 588 -9.88 6.39 -48.79
C LEU A 588 -11.11 7.17 -49.30
N ALA A 589 -12.25 7.04 -48.62
CA ALA A 589 -13.45 7.83 -48.92
C ALA A 589 -13.24 9.33 -48.62
N PHE A 590 -12.58 9.66 -47.51
CA PHE A 590 -12.24 11.04 -47.13
C PHE A 590 -11.26 11.70 -48.11
N LEU A 591 -10.32 10.93 -48.67
CA LEU A 591 -9.37 11.39 -49.68
C LEU A 591 -9.94 11.44 -51.11
N SER A 592 -11.20 11.08 -51.32
CA SER A 592 -11.83 11.07 -52.66
C SER A 592 -12.45 12.43 -53.03
N PRO A 593 -12.44 12.88 -54.30
CA PRO A 593 -12.81 14.26 -54.71
C PRO A 593 -14.29 14.69 -54.52
N GLY A 594 -15.09 13.91 -53.80
CA GLY A 594 -16.48 14.24 -53.42
C GLY A 594 -16.75 14.13 -51.91
N GLY A 595 -15.73 13.87 -51.09
CA GLY A 595 -15.82 14.01 -49.64
C GLY A 595 -15.99 15.48 -49.24
N SER A 596 -16.73 15.75 -48.16
CA SER A 596 -16.98 17.12 -47.71
C SER A 596 -15.70 17.76 -47.18
N ALA A 597 -15.02 18.52 -48.04
CA ALA A 597 -13.95 19.44 -47.67
C ALA A 597 -14.52 20.71 -47.00
N ASN A 598 -15.25 20.52 -45.90
CA ASN A 598 -15.36 21.59 -44.91
C ASN A 598 -13.93 21.89 -44.44
N ALA A 599 -13.52 23.14 -44.60
CA ALA A 599 -12.13 23.54 -44.38
C ALA A 599 -11.69 23.21 -42.94
N LEU A 600 -10.39 22.97 -42.79
CA LEU A 600 -9.73 23.19 -41.50
C LEU A 600 -10.16 24.58 -40.98
N PRO A 601 -10.54 24.73 -39.71
CA PRO A 601 -10.48 26.03 -39.07
C PRO A 601 -9.02 26.47 -39.17
N GLU A 602 -8.73 27.48 -39.99
CA GLU A 602 -7.46 28.19 -39.87
C GLU A 602 -7.36 28.71 -38.43
N PRO A 603 -6.15 28.73 -37.84
CA PRO A 603 -5.99 29.35 -36.53
C PRO A 603 -6.43 30.81 -36.67
N GLN A 604 -7.52 31.18 -35.99
CA GLN A 604 -7.84 32.60 -35.83
C GLN A 604 -6.69 33.22 -35.06
N GLU A 605 -5.85 33.97 -35.77
CA GLU A 605 -4.98 34.96 -35.16
C GLU A 605 -5.90 35.93 -34.41
N GLN A 606 -6.05 35.73 -33.11
CA GLN A 606 -6.73 36.70 -32.27
C GLN A 606 -5.90 37.98 -32.33
N GLU A 607 -6.48 39.02 -32.92
CA GLU A 607 -5.90 40.36 -32.88
C GLU A 607 -5.55 40.71 -31.43
N THR A 608 -4.34 41.23 -31.22
CA THR A 608 -3.84 41.58 -29.90
C THR A 608 -4.52 42.83 -29.37
N ASP A 609 -5.77 42.68 -28.90
CA ASP A 609 -6.42 43.72 -28.12
C ASP A 609 -6.09 43.52 -26.64
N SER A 610 -5.68 44.61 -25.99
CA SER A 610 -4.89 44.53 -24.76
C SER A 610 -5.71 44.83 -23.51
N ASP A 611 -6.15 43.80 -22.78
CA ASP A 611 -6.16 43.87 -21.32
C ASP A 611 -6.33 42.52 -20.60
N SER A 612 -6.25 42.54 -19.26
CA SER A 612 -6.56 41.45 -18.31
C SER A 612 -5.55 40.30 -18.11
N ALA A 613 -4.26 40.53 -18.41
CA ALA A 613 -3.19 39.65 -17.93
C ALA A 613 -3.00 39.75 -16.40
N LYS A 614 -3.73 38.94 -15.61
CA LYS A 614 -3.46 38.72 -14.16
C LYS A 614 -4.15 37.48 -13.58
N ALA A 615 -3.51 36.92 -12.54
CA ALA A 615 -4.05 35.96 -11.57
C ALA A 615 -4.35 34.50 -12.02
N VAL A 616 -3.33 33.78 -12.48
CA VAL A 616 -3.09 32.40 -12.01
C VAL A 616 -1.61 32.25 -11.63
N GLN A 617 -1.29 32.49 -10.35
CA GLN A 617 -0.05 32.00 -9.73
C GLN A 617 -0.21 31.94 -8.19
N GLN A 618 -0.81 30.87 -7.71
CA GLN A 618 -0.73 30.35 -6.34
C GLN A 618 -1.05 28.85 -6.35
#